data_AF-A0A816LR65-F1
#
_entry.id   AF-A0A816LR65-F1
#
_cell.length_a   1.000
_cell.length_b   1.000
_cell.length_c   1.000
_cell.angle_alpha   90.00
_cell.angle_beta   90.00
_cell.angle_gamma   90.00
#
_symmetry.space_group_name_H-M   'P 1'
#
loop_
_entity.id
_entity.type
_entity.pdbx_description
1 polymer ?
#
loop_
_entity_poly.entity_id
_entity_poly.type
_entity_poly.pdbx_seq_one_letter_code
_entity_poly.pdbx_strand_id
1 'polypeptide(L)' 'NGVGPLTSYVEKYITTVISNLLIQMKIAPYSHITIDFDENYQYQVHVQQLQLKTETQK' A
#
# COMPACT_ATOMS: atom_id res chain seq x y z
N ASN A 1 8.67 -18.34 -19.93
CA ASN A 1 9.72 -17.43 -19.42
C ASN A 1 9.33 -15.96 -19.53
N GLY A 2 8.15 -15.55 -19.03
CA GLY A 2 7.64 -14.17 -19.20
C GLY A 2 7.18 -13.47 -17.92
N VAL A 3 7.27 -14.14 -16.75
CA VAL A 3 6.72 -13.62 -15.48
C VAL A 3 7.71 -12.74 -14.73
N GLY A 4 9.02 -13.02 -14.81
CA GLY A 4 10.07 -12.28 -14.10
C GLY A 4 10.08 -10.76 -14.32
N PRO A 5 9.91 -10.25 -15.55
CA PRO A 5 9.85 -8.81 -15.80
C PRO A 5 8.62 -8.14 -15.18
N LEU A 6 7.49 -8.84 -15.16
CA LEU A 6 6.23 -8.34 -14.62
C LEU A 6 6.30 -8.25 -13.09
N THR A 7 6.84 -9.29 -12.44
CA THR A 7 7.01 -9.31 -10.98
C THR A 7 7.94 -8.20 -10.51
N SER A 8 9.09 -8.02 -11.16
CA SER A 8 10.03 -6.93 -10.79
C SER A 8 9.47 -5.54 -11.07
N TYR A 9 8.65 -5.38 -12.11
CA TYR A 9 8.00 -4.10 -12.40
C TYR A 9 6.96 -3.75 -11.34
N VAL A 10 6.12 -4.71 -10.96
CA VAL A 10 5.09 -4.55 -9.92
C VAL A 10 5.74 -4.29 -8.55
N GLU A 11 6.77 -5.05 -8.18
CA GLU A 11 7.51 -4.84 -6.93
C GLU A 11 8.12 -3.44 -6.85
N LYS A 12 8.81 -2.99 -7.91
CA LYS A 12 9.43 -1.67 -7.94
C LYS A 12 8.39 -0.55 -7.85
N TYR A 13 7.27 -0.70 -8.52
CA TYR A 13 6.21 0.32 -8.55
C TYR A 13 5.49 0.42 -7.20
N ILE A 14 5.05 -0.72 -6.65
CA ILE A 14 4.41 -0.78 -5.33
C ILE A 14 5.35 -0.23 -4.25
N THR A 15 6.62 -0.63 -4.26
CA THR A 15 7.62 -0.14 -3.29
C THR A 15 7.79 1.37 -3.38
N THR A 16 7.80 1.93 -4.60
CA THR A 16 7.93 3.38 -4.81
C THR A 16 6.72 4.13 -4.29
N VAL A 17 5.51 3.65 -4.58
CA VAL A 17 4.25 4.27 -4.12
C VAL A 17 4.18 4.24 -2.58
N ILE A 18 4.42 3.08 -1.96
CA ILE A 18 4.40 2.95 -0.49
C ILE A 18 5.47 3.84 0.14
N SER A 19 6.69 3.86 -0.40
CA SER A 19 7.78 4.71 0.12
C SER A 19 7.43 6.19 0.07
N ASN A 20 6.85 6.66 -1.03
CA ASN A 20 6.41 8.06 -1.15
C ASN A 20 5.31 8.42 -0.14
N LEU A 21 4.36 7.52 0.09
CA LEU A 21 3.29 7.74 1.07
C LEU A 21 3.84 7.77 2.51
N LEU A 22 4.82 6.93 2.82
CA LEU A 22 5.53 6.93 4.10
C LEU A 22 6.34 8.21 4.31
N ILE A 23 7.09 8.66 3.29
CA ILE A 23 7.88 9.90 3.34
C ILE A 23 6.98 11.12 3.55
N GLN A 24 5.82 11.17 2.90
CA GLN A 24 4.85 12.25 3.06
C GLN A 24 4.08 12.19 4.40
N MET A 25 4.38 11.23 5.28
CA MET A 25 3.68 10.97 6.54
C MET A 25 2.14 10.88 6.41
N LYS A 26 1.64 10.47 5.24
CA LYS A 26 0.20 10.31 5.00
C LYS A 26 -0.37 9.01 5.56
N ILE A 27 0.49 8.11 6.02
CA ILE A 27 0.12 6.82 6.58
C ILE A 27 0.45 6.84 8.07
N ALA A 28 -0.59 6.78 8.91
CA ALA A 28 -0.41 6.56 10.34
C ALA A 28 -0.01 5.10 10.61
N PRO A 29 0.69 4.79 11.71
CA PRO A 29 0.90 3.41 12.15
C PRO A 29 -0.44 2.64 12.21
N TYR A 30 -0.39 1.33 11.95
CA TYR A 30 -1.59 0.48 11.92
C TYR A 30 -2.62 0.89 10.86
N SER A 31 -2.17 1.17 9.65
CA SER A 31 -3.08 1.43 8.52
C SER A 31 -3.13 0.24 7.56
N HIS A 32 -4.34 -0.03 7.05
CA HIS A 32 -4.53 -0.85 5.86
C HIS A 32 -4.46 0.04 4.62
N ILE A 33 -3.68 -0.37 3.62
CA ILE A 33 -3.48 0.39 2.39
C ILE A 33 -3.94 -0.48 1.23
N THR A 34 -4.85 0.07 0.42
CA THR A 34 -5.30 -0.53 -0.85
C THR A 34 -4.79 0.33 -2.00
N ILE A 35 -4.20 -0.31 -3.01
CA ILE A 35 -3.74 0.34 -4.23
C ILE A 35 -4.48 -0.31 -5.39
N ASP A 36 -5.41 0.43 -5.99
CA ASP A 36 -6.22 -0.03 -7.11
C ASP A 36 -5.65 0.52 -8.41
N PHE A 37 -5.48 -0.33 -9.42
CA PHE A 37 -5.03 0.04 -10.75
C PHE A 37 -6.20 -0.01 -11.72
N ASP A 38 -6.34 1.02 -12.55
CA ASP A 38 -7.29 1.02 -13.66
C ASP A 38 -6.69 0.39 -14.93
N GLU A 39 -7.51 0.29 -15.97
CA GLU A 39 -7.11 -0.26 -17.28
C GLU A 39 -6.01 0.56 -17.98
N ASN A 40 -5.78 1.81 -17.55
CA ASN A 40 -4.75 2.70 -18.07
C ASN A 40 -3.49 2.73 -17.17
N TYR A 41 -3.38 1.80 -16.22
CA TYR A 41 -2.30 1.75 -15.23
C TYR A 41 -2.18 3.01 -14.36
N GLN A 42 -3.24 3.81 -14.26
CA GLN A 42 -3.34 4.83 -13.21
C GLN A 42 -3.68 4.14 -11.90
N TYR A 43 -3.20 4.69 -10.78
CA TYR A 43 -3.46 4.11 -9.47
C TYR A 43 -4.20 5.07 -8.54
N GLN A 44 -5.07 4.52 -7.71
CA GLN A 44 -5.68 5.20 -6.58
C GLN A 44 -5.20 4.55 -5.29
N VAL A 45 -4.97 5.37 -4.25
CA VAL A 45 -4.52 4.89 -2.94
C VAL A 45 -5.62 5.17 -1.93
N HIS A 46 -6.08 4.12 -1.27
CA HIS A 46 -6.97 4.21 -0.12
C HIS A 46 -6.22 3.82 1.14
N VAL A 47 -6.25 4.69 2.16
CA VAL A 47 -5.63 4.45 3.46
C VAL A 47 -6.72 4.41 4.51
N GLN A 48 -6.85 3.27 5.19
CA GLN A 48 -7.77 3.07 6.30
C GLN A 48 -6.98 2.88 7.59
N GLN A 49 -7.18 3.75 8.56
CA GLN A 49 -6.59 3.59 9.88
C GLN A 49 -7.33 2.48 10.65
N LEU A 50 -6.60 1.46 11.09
CA LEU A 50 -7.15 0.39 11.90
C LEU A 50 -7.13 0.83 13.37
N GLN A 51 -8.27 0.70 14.05
CA GLN A 51 -8.31 0.89 15.50
C GLN A 51 -7.64 -0.31 16.16
N LEU A 52 -6.65 -0.07 17.02
CA LEU A 52 -6.25 -1.09 17.97
C LEU A 52 -7.46 -1.39 18.87
N LYS A 53 -7.99 -2.60 18.77
CA LYS A 53 -8.82 -3.13 19.86
C LYS A 53 -7.89 -3.31 21.04
N THR A 54 -7.91 -2.36 21.98
CA THR A 54 -7.34 -2.58 23.30
C THR A 54 -8.20 -3.66 23.95
N GLU A 55 -7.78 -4.91 23.85
CA GLU A 55 -8.35 -5.98 24.67
C GLU A 55 -8.07 -5.61 26.12
N THR A 56 -9.07 -5.01 26.76
CA THR A 56 -9.06 -4.81 28.20
C THR A 56 -9.29 -6.19 28.79
N GLN A 57 -8.22 -6.94 29.03
CA GLN A 57 -8.29 -8.15 29.83
C GLN A 57 -8.70 -7.71 31.24
N LYS A 58 -9.94 -8.03 31.61
CA LYS A 58 -10.46 -7.96 32.98
C LYS A 58 -10.08 -9.20 33.73
#